data_AF-A0A8T6UUG1-F1
#
_entry.id   AF-A0A8T6UUG1-F1
#
_cell.length_a   1.000
_cell.length_b   1.000
_cell.length_c   1.000
_cell.angle_alpha   90.00
_cell.angle_beta   90.00
_cell.angle_gamma   90.00
#
_symmetry.space_group_name_H-M   'P 1'
#
loop_
_entity.id
_entity.type
_entity.pdbx_description
1 polymer ?
#
loop_
_entity_poly.entity_id
_entity_poly.type
_entity_poly.pdbx_seq_one_letter_code
_entity_poly.pdbx_strand_id
1 'polypeptide(L)' 'MTERMLVGVLNRVKRDGRVVLLGNEAGEIMRSYGVSTPEMGLAATVEEASILARKLGFPVVMKIM' A
#
# COMPACT_ATOMS: atom_id res chain seq x y z
N MET A 1 -7.64 -14.75 8.09
CA MET A 1 -7.77 -13.71 7.04
C MET A 1 -6.42 -13.06 6.74
N THR A 2 -5.68 -12.64 7.77
CA THR A 2 -4.29 -12.13 7.75
C THR A 2 -3.32 -12.99 6.91
N GLU A 3 -3.24 -14.28 7.19
CA GLU A 3 -2.27 -15.19 6.54
C GLU A 3 -2.46 -15.31 5.03
N ARG A 4 -3.72 -15.37 4.55
CA ARG A 4 -4.03 -15.47 3.12
C ARG A 4 -3.61 -14.22 2.35
N MET A 5 -3.78 -13.03 2.95
CA MET A 5 -3.37 -11.77 2.34
C MET A 5 -1.84 -11.64 2.32
N LEU A 6 -1.16 -11.95 3.41
CA LEU A 6 0.31 -11.98 3.50
C LEU A 6 0.92 -12.85 2.40
N VAL A 7 0.48 -14.11 2.29
CA VAL A 7 0.97 -15.05 1.28
C VAL A 7 0.69 -14.49 -0.13
N GLY A 8 -0.45 -13.85 -0.33
CA GLY A 8 -0.78 -13.17 -1.58
C GLY A 8 0.22 -12.06 -1.96
N VAL A 9 0.55 -11.17 -1.03
CA VAL A 9 1.54 -10.10 -1.23
C VAL A 9 2.91 -10.70 -1.55
N LEU A 10 3.39 -11.64 -0.73
CA LEU A 10 4.71 -12.26 -0.91
C LEU A 10 4.84 -13.02 -2.24
N ASN A 11 3.77 -13.68 -2.68
CA ASN A 11 3.76 -14.37 -3.97
C ASN A 11 3.83 -13.40 -5.16
N ARG A 12 3.19 -12.22 -5.07
CA ARG A 12 3.34 -11.17 -6.08
C ARG A 12 4.77 -10.67 -6.16
N VAL A 13 5.35 -10.31 -5.02
CA VAL A 13 6.72 -9.80 -4.91
C VAL A 13 7.73 -10.80 -5.50
N LYS A 14 7.59 -12.09 -5.17
CA LYS A 14 8.43 -13.15 -5.73
C LYS A 14 8.26 -13.31 -7.24
N ARG A 15 7.03 -13.25 -7.75
CA ARG A 15 6.75 -13.34 -9.20
C ARG A 15 7.32 -12.15 -9.95
N ASP A 16 7.34 -10.97 -9.34
CA ASP A 16 7.97 -9.77 -9.88
C ASP A 16 9.51 -9.82 -9.81
N GLY A 17 10.11 -10.89 -9.26
CA GLY A 17 11.56 -11.02 -9.09
C GLY A 17 12.15 -10.09 -8.04
N ARG A 18 11.31 -9.45 -7.22
CA ARG A 18 11.73 -8.48 -6.20
C ARG A 18 12.10 -9.17 -4.90
N VAL A 19 13.06 -8.59 -4.19
CA VAL A 19 13.44 -8.98 -2.82
C VAL A 19 13.06 -7.94 -1.77
N VAL A 20 12.35 -6.88 -2.20
CA VAL A 20 11.89 -5.77 -1.35
C VAL A 20 10.40 -5.54 -1.54
N LEU A 21 9.73 -5.18 -0.44
CA LEU A 21 8.34 -4.75 -0.45
C LEU A 21 8.25 -3.26 -0.81
N LEU A 22 7.23 -2.91 -1.59
CA LEU A 22 6.83 -1.51 -1.76
C LEU A 22 6.16 -1.00 -0.48
N GLY A 23 6.13 0.33 -0.31
CA GLY A 23 5.60 0.92 0.92
C GLY A 23 4.13 0.60 1.21
N ASN A 24 3.30 0.48 0.17
CA ASN A 24 1.90 0.07 0.29
C ASN A 24 1.77 -1.40 0.69
N GLU A 25 2.59 -2.29 0.11
CA GLU A 25 2.62 -3.72 0.43
C GLU A 25 3.02 -3.95 1.90
N ALA A 26 4.08 -3.27 2.35
CA ALA A 26 4.54 -3.33 3.73
C ALA A 26 3.48 -2.78 4.70
N GLY A 27 2.85 -1.64 4.38
CA GLY A 27 1.81 -1.03 5.21
C GLY A 27 0.57 -1.91 5.37
N GLU A 28 0.17 -2.62 4.31
CA GLU A 28 -0.94 -3.59 4.33
C GLU A 28 -0.65 -4.76 5.26
N ILE A 29 0.56 -5.33 5.18
CA ILE A 29 1.01 -6.40 6.06
C ILE A 29 1.03 -5.91 7.51
N MET A 30 1.68 -4.79 7.81
CA MET A 30 1.77 -4.26 9.16
C MET A 30 0.39 -4.05 9.81
N ARG A 31 -0.57 -3.49 9.07
CA ARG A 31 -1.95 -3.31 9.54
C ARG A 31 -2.64 -4.62 9.88
N SER A 32 -2.39 -5.67 9.09
CA SER A 32 -2.98 -6.99 9.31
C SER A 32 -2.49 -7.69 10.58
N TYR A 33 -1.34 -7.25 11.11
CA TYR A 33 -0.75 -7.69 12.38
C TYR A 33 -1.09 -6.74 13.56
N GLY A 34 -1.98 -5.77 13.35
CA GLY A 34 -2.40 -4.83 14.40
C GLY A 34 -1.44 -3.66 14.62
N VAL A 35 -0.41 -3.51 13.78
CA VAL A 35 0.46 -2.33 13.84
C VAL A 35 -0.28 -1.16 13.19
N SER A 36 -0.41 -0.05 13.93
CA SER A 36 -1.04 1.16 13.41
C SER A 36 -0.19 1.74 12.27
N THR A 37 -0.81 1.89 11.10
CA THR A 37 -0.19 2.46 9.90
C THR A 37 -1.05 3.61 9.39
N PRO A 38 -0.44 4.68 8.83
CA PRO A 38 -1.19 5.78 8.27
C PRO A 38 -2.12 5.29 7.14
N GLU A 39 -3.27 5.94 6.98
CA GLU A 39 -4.13 5.69 5.82
C GLU A 39 -3.41 6.16 4.55
N MET A 40 -3.45 5.33 3.51
CA MET A 40 -2.76 5.59 2.26
C MET A 40 -3.49 4.94 1.10
N GLY A 41 -3.27 5.45 -0.11
CA GLY A 41 -3.78 4.89 -1.36
C GLY A 41 -2.69 4.82 -2.42
N LEU A 42 -2.88 3.94 -3.41
CA LEU A 42 -2.08 3.88 -4.62
C LEU A 42 -2.90 4.48 -5.76
N ALA A 43 -2.30 5.38 -6.52
CA ALA A 43 -2.90 5.98 -7.72
C ALA A 43 -2.03 5.67 -8.92
N ALA A 44 -2.65 5.26 -10.02
CA ALA A 44 -1.99 5.09 -11.32
C ALA A 44 -2.17 6.34 -12.21
N THR A 45 -3.12 7.23 -11.87
CA THR A 45 -3.43 8.44 -12.64
C THR A 45 -3.53 9.68 -11.75
N VAL A 46 -3.47 10.85 -12.36
CA VAL A 46 -3.61 12.14 -11.68
C VAL A 46 -5.02 12.29 -11.08
N GLU A 47 -6.02 11.78 -11.78
CA GLU A 47 -7.43 11.79 -11.36
C GLU A 47 -7.63 10.94 -10.11
N GLU A 48 -7.07 9.71 -10.10
CA GLU A 48 -7.09 8.82 -8.94
C GLU A 48 -6.38 9.44 -7.74
N ALA A 49 -5.21 10.05 -7.96
CA ALA A 49 -4.45 10.72 -6.92
C ALA A 49 -5.25 11.88 -6.30
N SER A 50 -5.93 12.67 -7.13
CA SER A 50 -6.76 13.79 -6.70
C SER A 50 -7.98 13.36 -5.86
N ILE A 51 -8.62 12.25 -6.25
CA ILE A 51 -9.74 11.66 -5.50
C ILE A 51 -9.26 11.13 -4.14
N LEU A 52 -8.14 10.40 -4.12
CA LEU A 52 -7.55 9.86 -2.91
C LEU A 52 -7.13 10.96 -1.94
N ALA A 53 -6.49 12.03 -2.43
CA ALA A 53 -6.07 13.15 -1.59
C ALA A 53 -7.26 13.84 -0.89
N ARG A 54 -8.38 14.03 -1.61
CA ARG A 54 -9.62 14.57 -1.01
C ARG A 54 -10.22 13.65 0.03
N LYS A 55 -10.16 12.33 -0.20
CA LYS A 55 -10.67 11.34 0.76
C LYS A 55 -9.83 11.29 2.04
N LEU A 56 -8.51 11.34 1.91
CA LEU A 56 -7.57 11.32 3.05
C LEU A 56 -7.59 12.63 3.84
N GLY A 57 -7.90 13.75 3.17
CA GLY A 57 -7.85 15.09 3.75
C GLY A 57 -6.47 15.72 3.62
N PHE A 58 -6.43 17.04 3.40
CA PHE A 58 -5.19 17.79 3.21
C PHE A 58 -4.58 18.25 4.55
N PRO A 59 -3.25 18.43 4.64
CA PRO A 59 -2.25 18.20 3.58
C PRO A 59 -1.89 16.71 3.40
N VAL A 60 -1.49 16.32 2.18
CA VAL A 60 -1.07 14.94 1.86
C VAL A 60 0.38 14.87 1.39
N VAL A 61 0.97 13.68 1.49
CA VAL A 61 2.30 13.37 0.97
C VAL A 61 2.17 12.37 -0.19
N MET A 62 2.91 12.61 -1.26
CA MET A 62 2.98 11.72 -2.43
C MET A 62 4.40 11.21 -2.62
N LYS A 63 4.53 9.95 -3.04
CA LYS A 63 5.80 9.37 -3.47
C LYS A 63 5.58 8.46 -4.67
N ILE A 64 6.62 8.30 -5.48
CA ILE A 64 6.66 7.31 -6.55
C ILE A 64 6.86 5.92 -5.94
N MET A 65 6.26 4.91 -6.58
CA MET A 65 6.21 3.53 -6.12
C MET A 65 7.03 2.63 -7.02
#